data_AF-Q95XR1-F1
#
_entry.id   AF-Q95XR1-F1
#
_cell.length_a   1.000
_cell.length_b   1.000
_cell.length_c   1.000
_cell.angle_alpha   90.00
_cell.angle_beta   90.00
_cell.angle_gamma   90.00
#
_symmetry.space_group_name_H-M   'P 1'
#
loop_
_entity.id
_entity.type
_entity.pdbx_description
1 polymer ?
#
loop_
_entity_poly.entity_id
_entity_poly.type
_entity_poly.pdbx_seq_one_letter_code
_entity_poly.pdbx_strand_id
1 'polypeptide(L)'
;MSTQADQLKALRIKTGTVQRLVKEVAYYEKQVVKEEQKAAQLAADATNEDEEYVAKKSKDIVKETANMVRDSQSRLQKAVADLRESIASGNYPEEAAEFVNAKTLVDSISA
;
A
#
# COMPACT_ATOMS: atom_id res chain seq x y z
N MET A 1 9.64 -28.79 14.17
CA MET A 1 10.53 -27.75 13.63
C MET A 1 10.17 -27.58 12.16
N SER A 2 9.81 -26.36 11.72
CA SER A 2 9.61 -26.08 10.29
C SER A 2 10.93 -26.29 9.53
N THR A 3 10.90 -26.82 8.31
CA THR A 3 12.15 -26.98 7.54
C THR A 3 12.62 -25.62 7.00
N GLN A 4 13.89 -25.50 6.63
CA GLN A 4 14.40 -24.29 5.97
C GLN A 4 13.61 -23.99 4.69
N ALA A 5 13.24 -25.02 3.91
CA ALA A 5 12.42 -24.85 2.71
C ALA A 5 11.02 -24.29 3.04
N ASP A 6 10.39 -24.76 4.11
CA ASP A 6 9.10 -24.23 4.58
C ASP A 6 9.23 -22.78 5.06
N GLN A 7 10.33 -22.45 5.75
CA GLN A 7 10.62 -21.08 6.18
C GLN A 7 10.83 -20.14 4.97
N LEU A 8 11.60 -20.55 3.96
CA LEU A 8 11.80 -19.77 2.73
C LEU A 8 10.49 -19.57 1.97
N LYS A 9 9.65 -20.61 1.89
CA LYS A 9 8.31 -20.50 1.28
C LYS A 9 7.43 -19.49 2.03
N ALA A 10 7.41 -19.54 3.37
CA ALA A 10 6.67 -18.58 4.17
C ALA A 10 7.18 -17.15 3.98
N LEU A 11 8.51 -16.96 3.93
CA LEU A 11 9.14 -15.67 3.69
C LEU A 11 8.77 -15.11 2.31
N ARG A 12 8.79 -15.94 1.26
CA ARG A 12 8.35 -15.57 -0.09
C ARG A 12 6.90 -15.10 -0.12
N ILE A 13 6.00 -15.79 0.59
CA ILE A 13 4.59 -15.42 0.66
C ILE A 13 4.43 -14.05 1.31
N LYS A 14 5.09 -13.80 2.45
CA LYS A 14 5.08 -12.50 3.15
C LYS A 14 5.65 -11.38 2.27
N THR A 15 6.76 -11.63 1.58
CA THR A 15 7.36 -10.70 0.61
C THR A 15 6.36 -10.33 -0.49
N GLY A 16 5.68 -11.32 -1.07
CA GLY A 16 4.65 -11.08 -2.08
C GLY A 16 3.45 -10.27 -1.56
N THR A 17 3.08 -10.45 -0.28
CA THR A 17 2.03 -9.63 0.37
C THR A 17 2.46 -8.16 0.46
N VAL A 18 3.68 -7.88 0.91
CA VAL A 18 4.21 -6.51 0.97
C VAL A 18 4.25 -5.88 -0.42
N GLN A 19 4.75 -6.60 -1.44
CA GLN A 19 4.79 -6.10 -2.82
C GLN A 19 3.41 -5.73 -3.37
N ARG A 20 2.38 -6.51 -3.06
CA ARG A 20 1.00 -6.19 -3.46
C ARG A 20 0.48 -4.94 -2.75
N LEU A 21 0.73 -4.83 -1.44
CA LEU A 21 0.30 -3.67 -0.65
C LEU A 21 0.98 -2.37 -1.08
N VAL A 22 2.27 -2.41 -1.44
CA VAL A 22 2.97 -1.25 -2.02
C VAL A 22 2.27 -0.77 -3.30
N LYS A 23 1.90 -1.70 -4.19
CA LYS A 23 1.18 -1.36 -5.43
C LYS A 23 -0.22 -0.83 -5.15
N GLU A 24 -0.91 -1.38 -4.16
CA GLU A 24 -2.25 -0.96 -3.75
C GLU A 24 -2.24 0.46 -3.18
N VAL A 25 -1.30 0.79 -2.29
CA VAL A 25 -1.11 2.15 -1.77
C VAL A 25 -0.85 3.12 -2.92
N ALA A 26 0.11 2.82 -3.79
CA ALA A 26 0.44 3.67 -4.93
C ALA A 26 -0.73 3.83 -5.92
N TYR A 27 -1.59 2.82 -6.05
CA TYR A 27 -2.82 2.91 -6.84
C TYR A 27 -3.81 3.88 -6.21
N TYR A 28 -4.13 3.73 -4.93
CA TYR A 28 -5.08 4.61 -4.26
C TYR A 28 -4.58 6.05 -4.16
N GLU A 29 -3.28 6.28 -3.97
CA GLU A 29 -2.68 7.62 -4.02
C GLU A 29 -2.93 8.30 -5.38
N LYS A 30 -2.73 7.58 -6.49
CA LYS A 30 -3.07 8.09 -7.83
C LYS A 30 -4.56 8.36 -8.00
N GLN A 31 -5.40 7.55 -7.38
CA GLN A 31 -6.85 7.76 -7.44
C GLN A 31 -7.27 9.00 -6.64
N VAL A 32 -6.66 9.26 -5.48
CA VAL A 32 -6.89 10.51 -4.73
C VAL A 32 -6.60 11.73 -5.61
N VAL A 33 -5.44 11.77 -6.27
CA VAL A 33 -5.07 12.90 -7.14
C VAL A 33 -6.09 13.12 -8.26
N LYS A 34 -6.57 12.05 -8.91
CA LYS A 34 -7.59 12.16 -9.97
C LYS A 34 -8.91 12.69 -9.45
N GLU A 35 -9.36 12.18 -8.30
CA GLU A 35 -10.62 12.62 -7.70
C GLU A 35 -10.52 14.07 -7.17
N GLU A 36 -9.35 14.48 -6.67
CA GLU A 36 -9.08 15.86 -6.28
C GLU A 36 -9.15 16.81 -7.48
N GLN A 37 -8.52 16.44 -8.60
CA GLN A 37 -8.59 17.21 -9.85
C GLN A 37 -10.03 17.34 -10.34
N LYS A 38 -10.79 16.24 -10.32
CA LYS A 38 -12.20 16.23 -10.70
C LYS A 38 -13.05 17.11 -9.77
N ALA A 39 -12.86 17.00 -8.47
CA ALA A 39 -13.58 17.81 -7.49
C ALA A 39 -13.26 19.31 -7.62
N ALA A 40 -12.00 19.64 -7.93
CA ALA A 40 -11.58 21.02 -8.19
C ALA A 40 -12.19 21.57 -9.48
N GLN A 41 -12.20 20.79 -10.56
CA GLN A 41 -12.83 21.18 -11.82
C GLN A 41 -14.34 21.41 -11.65
N LEU A 42 -15.04 20.47 -11.00
CA LEU A 42 -16.47 20.63 -10.71
C LEU A 42 -16.77 21.87 -9.85
N ALA A 43 -15.89 22.19 -8.90
CA ALA A 43 -16.05 23.39 -8.09
C ALA A 43 -15.77 24.68 -8.88
N ALA A 44 -14.87 24.65 -9.86
CA ALA A 44 -14.55 25.80 -10.71
C ALA A 44 -15.64 26.06 -11.77
N ASP A 45 -16.24 24.98 -12.29
CA ASP A 45 -17.28 25.05 -13.32
C ASP A 45 -18.69 25.27 -12.75
N ALA A 46 -18.86 25.22 -11.43
CA ALA A 46 -20.16 25.39 -10.80
C ALA A 46 -20.68 26.82 -10.96
N THR A 47 -21.88 26.93 -11.54
CA THR A 47 -22.60 28.18 -11.82
C THR A 47 -23.91 28.30 -11.05
N ASN A 48 -24.35 27.21 -10.41
CA ASN A 48 -25.61 27.12 -9.67
C ASN A 48 -25.48 26.18 -8.46
N GLU A 49 -26.48 26.22 -7.58
CA GLU A 49 -26.51 25.46 -6.33
C GLU A 49 -26.45 23.93 -6.53
N ASP A 50 -27.05 23.42 -7.61
CA ASP A 50 -27.04 21.99 -7.93
C ASP A 50 -25.62 21.52 -8.30
N GLU A 51 -24.90 22.30 -9.11
CA GLU A 51 -23.51 22.03 -9.47
C GLU A 51 -22.56 22.15 -8.27
N GLU A 52 -22.77 23.13 -7.39
CA GLU A 52 -22.03 23.25 -6.13
C GLU A 52 -22.25 22.02 -5.23
N TYR A 53 -23.48 21.51 -5.17
CA TYR A 53 -23.79 20.28 -4.45
C TYR A 53 -23.05 19.07 -5.04
N VAL A 54 -23.01 18.94 -6.36
CA VAL A 54 -22.23 17.90 -7.05
C VAL A 54 -20.73 18.01 -6.73
N ALA A 55 -20.17 19.22 -6.77
CA ALA A 55 -18.77 19.48 -6.40
C ALA A 55 -18.48 19.08 -4.94
N LYS A 56 -19.40 19.39 -4.01
CA LYS A 56 -19.30 18.97 -2.61
C LYS A 56 -19.32 17.45 -2.47
N LYS A 57 -20.18 16.75 -3.20
CA LYS A 57 -20.20 15.28 -3.21
C LYS A 57 -18.92 14.68 -3.78
N SER A 58 -18.34 15.29 -4.82
CA SER A 58 -17.03 14.87 -5.33
C SER A 58 -15.93 14.99 -4.27
N LYS A 59 -15.96 16.02 -3.42
CA LYS A 59 -15.03 16.15 -2.28
C LYS A 59 -15.22 15.05 -1.23
N ASP A 60 -16.43 14.54 -1.04
CA ASP A 60 -16.67 13.41 -0.14
C ASP A 60 -16.07 12.10 -0.72
N ILE A 61 -16.16 11.89 -2.05
CA ILE A 61 -15.48 10.78 -2.75
C ILE A 61 -13.96 10.85 -2.58
N VAL A 62 -13.37 12.05 -2.65
CA VAL A 62 -11.94 12.25 -2.37
C VAL A 62 -11.59 11.77 -0.96
N LYS A 63 -12.39 12.12 0.04
CA LYS A 63 -12.16 11.68 1.43
C LYS A 63 -12.26 10.16 1.56
N GLU A 64 -13.25 9.53 0.93
CA GLU A 64 -13.41 8.08 0.92
C GLU A 64 -12.20 7.39 0.28
N THR A 65 -11.72 7.91 -0.86
CA THR A 65 -10.53 7.38 -1.53
C THR A 65 -9.27 7.58 -0.69
N ALA A 66 -9.14 8.72 -0.01
CA ALA A 66 -8.04 8.98 0.93
C ALA A 66 -8.08 8.05 2.15
N ASN A 67 -9.27 7.63 2.60
CA ASN A 67 -9.40 6.61 3.64
C ASN A 67 -8.88 5.25 3.16
N MET A 68 -9.08 4.90 1.89
CA MET A 68 -8.49 3.68 1.30
C MET A 68 -6.96 3.71 1.29
N VAL A 69 -6.34 4.87 1.05
CA VAL A 69 -4.88 5.04 1.17
C VAL A 69 -4.44 4.74 2.61
N ARG A 70 -5.07 5.35 3.62
CA ARG A 70 -4.71 5.16 5.03
C ARG A 70 -4.86 3.71 5.47
N ASP A 71 -5.95 3.05 5.10
CA ASP A 71 -6.17 1.64 5.41
C ASP A 71 -5.12 0.75 4.75
N SER A 72 -4.83 0.97 3.46
CA SER A 72 -3.82 0.22 2.72
C SER A 72 -2.41 0.45 3.29
N GLN A 73 -2.10 1.67 3.72
CA GLN A 73 -0.84 2.00 4.40
C GLN A 73 -0.71 1.29 5.76
N SER A 74 -1.79 1.24 6.55
CA SER A 74 -1.81 0.50 7.82
C SER A 74 -1.57 -1.01 7.59
N ARG A 75 -2.24 -1.60 6.59
CA ARG A 75 -2.01 -2.99 6.18
C ARG A 75 -0.58 -3.22 5.70
N LEU A 76 -0.01 -2.28 4.92
CA LEU A 76 1.38 -2.31 4.48
C LEU A 76 2.35 -2.29 5.66
N GLN A 77 2.19 -1.36 6.61
CA GLN A 77 3.04 -1.25 7.80
C GLN A 77 3.05 -2.55 8.61
N LYS A 78 1.88 -3.15 8.83
CA LYS A 78 1.75 -4.43 9.51
C LYS A 78 2.46 -5.55 8.75
N ALA A 79 2.29 -5.63 7.43
CA ALA A 79 2.94 -6.65 6.60
C ALA A 79 4.47 -6.49 6.56
N VAL A 80 4.97 -5.25 6.56
CA VAL A 80 6.41 -4.96 6.62
C VAL A 80 6.98 -5.34 7.97
N ALA A 81 6.27 -5.06 9.08
CA ALA A 81 6.70 -5.48 10.41
C ALA A 81 6.79 -7.01 10.53
N ASP A 82 5.76 -7.72 10.05
CA ASP A 82 5.72 -9.19 10.01
C ASP A 82 6.83 -9.78 9.12
N LEU A 83 7.14 -9.13 7.98
CA LEU A 83 8.25 -9.53 7.12
C LEU A 83 9.61 -9.31 7.81
N ARG A 84 9.81 -8.17 8.48
CA ARG A 84 11.03 -7.86 9.26
C ARG A 84 11.25 -8.88 10.38
N GLU A 85 10.20 -9.21 11.12
CA GLU A 85 10.26 -10.23 12.17
C GLU A 85 10.63 -11.60 11.60
N SER A 86 10.06 -11.96 10.45
CA SER A 86 10.40 -13.21 9.77
C SER A 86 11.87 -13.24 9.35
N ILE A 87 12.39 -12.16 8.75
CA ILE A 87 13.81 -12.01 8.37
C ILE A 87 14.73 -12.15 9.59
N ALA A 88 14.37 -11.53 10.73
CA ALA A 88 15.21 -11.50 11.92
C ALA A 88 15.20 -12.82 12.72
N SER A 89 14.07 -13.54 12.72
CA SER A 89 13.89 -14.77 13.51
C SER A 89 14.20 -16.06 12.73
N GLY A 90 14.20 -16.01 11.40
CA GLY A 90 14.44 -17.18 10.57
C GLY A 90 15.92 -17.47 10.32
N ASN A 91 16.23 -18.75 10.10
CA ASN A 91 17.57 -19.20 9.71
C ASN A 91 17.59 -19.44 8.19
N TYR A 92 17.88 -18.39 7.43
CA TYR A 92 17.91 -18.42 5.97
C TYR A 92 19.35 -18.39 5.46
N PRO A 93 19.70 -19.14 4.40
CA PRO A 93 20.96 -18.92 3.70
C PRO A 93 21.04 -17.49 3.20
N GLU A 94 22.20 -16.84 3.34
CA GLU A 94 22.36 -15.43 2.98
C GLU A 94 22.16 -15.18 1.48
N GLU A 95 22.48 -16.18 0.65
CA GLU A 95 22.35 -16.16 -0.80
C GLU A 95 20.98 -16.65 -1.28
N ALA A 96 20.11 -17.12 -0.38
CA ALA A 96 18.79 -17.57 -0.77
C ALA A 96 18.01 -16.40 -1.39
N ALA A 97 17.54 -16.58 -2.62
CA ALA A 97 16.87 -15.53 -3.38
C ALA A 97 15.66 -14.95 -2.62
N GLU A 98 14.88 -15.78 -1.92
CA GLU A 98 13.78 -15.34 -1.08
C GLU A 98 14.22 -14.41 0.05
N PHE A 99 15.36 -14.69 0.68
CA PHE A 99 15.90 -13.89 1.77
C PHE A 99 16.48 -12.56 1.28
N VAL A 100 17.27 -12.59 0.20
CA VAL A 100 17.82 -11.38 -0.44
C VAL A 100 16.69 -10.45 -0.90
N ASN A 101 15.66 -11.01 -1.55
CA ASN A 101 14.51 -10.24 -2.02
C ASN A 101 13.71 -9.63 -0.87
N ALA A 102 13.51 -10.39 0.21
CA ALA A 102 12.80 -9.91 1.40
C ALA A 102 13.54 -8.74 2.06
N LYS A 103 14.86 -8.86 2.26
CA LYS A 103 15.71 -7.79 2.80
C LYS A 103 15.68 -6.54 1.92
N THR A 104 15.95 -6.69 0.63
CA THR A 104 15.94 -5.58 -0.34
C THR A 104 14.61 -4.82 -0.32
N LEU A 105 13.48 -5.54 -0.27
CA LEU A 105 12.16 -4.93 -0.21
C LEU A 105 11.95 -4.13 1.09
N VAL A 106 12.29 -4.72 2.24
CA VAL A 106 12.17 -4.04 3.53
C VAL A 106 13.04 -2.79 3.59
N ASP A 107 14.28 -2.86 3.10
CA ASP A 107 15.20 -1.73 3.08
C ASP A 107 14.64 -0.60 2.19
N SER A 108 14.07 -0.94 1.03
CA SER A 108 13.44 0.05 0.13
C SER A 108 12.21 0.77 0.69
N ILE A 109 11.51 0.18 1.67
CA ILE A 109 10.34 0.79 2.32
C ILE A 109 10.75 1.61 3.56
N SER A 110 11.94 1.34 4.09
CA SER A 110 12.49 2.01 5.28
C SER A 110 13.25 3.29 4.95
N ALA A 111 13.71 3.42 3.70
CA ALA A 111 14.43 4.57 3.17
C ALA A 111 13.47 5.66 2.68
#